data_AF-A0A922HNG3-F1
#
_entry.id   AF-A0A922HNG3-F1
#
_cell.length_a   1.000
_cell.length_b   1.000
_cell.length_c   1.000
_cell.angle_alpha   90.00
_cell.angle_beta   90.00
_cell.angle_gamma   90.00
#
_symmetry.space_group_name_H-M   'P 1'
#
loop_
_entity.id
_entity.type
_entity.pdbx_description
1 polymer ?
#
loop_
_entity_poly.entity_id
_entity_poly.type
_entity_poly.pdbx_seq_one_letter_code
_entity_poly.pdbx_strand_id
1 'polypeptide(L)'
;MNQSSEMHDSLMFSHLDENLFQGILVVSSTSKLSSSDWIKRIIENSIDKSNLEFRPVLENGEKTLRFDSNNLDLGAKKIAPIQCHCAMLDNKYYTTQIYLVELNEPLELPDRFYDYIHGIIIYMDNNDEHCLNNLDKWTEYIDLMENCAIRILSCENASEQGVVRRIDIQNYCIDKGFELVELAPDDHHIAEQSDADELREQDSFERLYKVIQAYVWPNLNYKEKHSSSYNIISSGSSDTLITQINKLHCGGDETLKCSTNSGLASSSTCHQPGDDEKPNITTEQEADRFESMLSKFTQMKEKASKMEDEAERKRYAEQVAIAFWNSIADDQDEVLFSSDEDPNHVYV
;
A
#
# COMPACT_ATOMS: atom_id res chain seq x y z
N MET A 1 24.25 -37.90 2.73
CA MET A 1 23.35 -36.98 3.47
C MET A 1 23.89 -35.57 3.32
N ASN A 2 23.47 -34.88 2.25
CA ASN A 2 23.69 -33.43 2.05
C ASN A 2 22.87 -32.89 0.85
N GLN A 3 21.83 -33.60 0.40
CA GLN A 3 20.98 -33.17 -0.73
C GLN A 3 19.73 -32.40 -0.29
N SER A 4 19.43 -32.34 1.01
CA SER A 4 18.20 -31.72 1.52
C SER A 4 18.34 -30.21 1.80
N SER A 5 19.55 -29.64 1.72
CA SER A 5 19.76 -28.20 1.91
C SER A 5 19.75 -27.41 0.60
N GLU A 6 20.09 -28.02 -0.54
CA GLU A 6 20.11 -27.32 -1.86
C GLU A 6 18.70 -27.13 -2.45
N MET A 7 17.71 -27.88 -1.96
CA MET A 7 16.37 -27.89 -2.56
C MET A 7 15.49 -26.70 -2.11
N HIS A 8 15.85 -26.03 -1.02
CA HIS A 8 15.11 -24.86 -0.52
C HIS A 8 15.55 -23.52 -1.15
N ASP A 9 16.70 -23.49 -1.84
CA ASP A 9 17.28 -22.26 -2.42
C ASP A 9 17.19 -22.18 -3.95
N SER A 10 16.51 -23.13 -4.58
CA SER A 10 16.32 -23.13 -6.03
C SER A 10 14.84 -23.12 -6.38
N LEU A 11 14.45 -22.19 -7.25
CA LEU A 11 13.15 -22.17 -7.89
C LEU A 11 13.24 -22.91 -9.22
N MET A 12 12.29 -23.79 -9.51
CA MET A 12 12.20 -24.49 -10.78
C MET A 12 11.08 -23.86 -11.62
N PHE A 13 11.41 -23.38 -12.82
CA PHE A 13 10.45 -22.72 -13.70
C PHE A 13 9.20 -23.57 -13.97
N SER A 14 9.35 -24.89 -14.17
CA SER A 14 8.20 -25.77 -14.41
C SER A 14 7.22 -25.87 -13.24
N HIS A 15 7.66 -25.53 -12.02
CA HIS A 15 6.84 -25.53 -10.82
C HIS A 15 6.31 -24.13 -10.47
N LEU A 16 6.67 -23.10 -11.23
CA LEU A 16 6.13 -21.77 -11.01
C LEU A 16 4.68 -21.69 -11.49
N ASP A 17 3.87 -20.98 -10.72
CA ASP A 17 2.56 -20.49 -11.09
C ASP A 17 2.42 -19.04 -10.62
N GLU A 18 1.30 -18.41 -11.00
CA GLU A 18 1.03 -17.02 -10.68
C GLU A 18 1.00 -16.77 -9.17
N ASN A 19 0.63 -17.76 -8.35
CA ASN A 19 0.56 -17.64 -6.89
C ASN A 19 1.93 -17.74 -6.21
N LEU A 20 2.88 -18.41 -6.87
CA LEU A 20 4.21 -18.71 -6.33
C LEU A 20 5.27 -17.69 -6.75
N PHE A 21 5.09 -17.01 -7.88
CA PHE A 21 6.12 -16.14 -8.42
C PHE A 21 5.53 -14.89 -9.08
N GLN A 22 5.98 -13.74 -8.58
CA GLN A 22 5.68 -12.41 -9.11
C GLN A 22 6.96 -11.59 -8.98
N GLY A 23 7.51 -11.22 -10.13
CA GLY A 23 8.87 -10.74 -10.28
C GLY A 23 8.98 -9.28 -10.72
N ILE A 24 10.06 -8.64 -10.30
CA ILE A 24 10.56 -7.39 -10.86
C ILE A 24 11.94 -7.68 -11.43
N LEU A 25 12.16 -7.35 -12.70
CA LEU A 25 13.48 -7.43 -13.29
C LEU A 25 14.35 -6.28 -12.78
N VAL A 26 15.56 -6.59 -12.34
CA VAL A 26 16.55 -5.61 -11.91
C VAL A 26 17.76 -5.72 -12.81
N VAL A 27 18.04 -4.62 -13.50
CA VAL A 27 19.00 -4.55 -14.59
C VAL A 27 19.95 -3.38 -14.36
N SER A 28 21.23 -3.58 -14.59
CA SER A 28 22.18 -2.50 -14.82
C SER A 28 22.56 -2.46 -16.29
N SER A 29 22.39 -1.28 -16.91
CA SER A 29 22.74 -1.03 -18.31
C SER A 29 24.20 -0.56 -18.51
N THR A 30 25.00 -0.56 -17.44
CA THR A 30 26.40 -0.10 -17.44
C THR A 30 27.34 -1.17 -16.92
N SER A 31 28.59 -1.16 -17.37
CA SER A 31 29.65 -2.02 -16.84
C SER A 31 30.19 -1.56 -15.47
N LYS A 32 29.83 -0.36 -15.00
CA LYS A 32 30.35 0.21 -13.74
C LYS A 32 29.68 -0.37 -12.49
N LEU A 33 28.44 -0.82 -12.63
CA LEU A 33 27.64 -1.41 -11.56
C LEU A 33 27.01 -2.69 -12.10
N SER A 34 27.21 -3.83 -11.44
CA SER A 34 26.54 -5.06 -11.87
C SER A 34 25.06 -5.06 -11.47
N SER A 35 24.20 -5.82 -12.14
CA SER A 35 22.80 -5.99 -11.70
C SER A 35 22.71 -6.55 -10.29
N SER A 36 23.61 -7.47 -9.91
CA SER A 36 23.73 -7.99 -8.55
C SER A 36 24.03 -6.89 -7.52
N ASP A 37 25.02 -6.03 -7.80
CA ASP A 37 25.34 -4.92 -6.89
C ASP A 37 24.24 -3.85 -6.87
N TRP A 38 23.50 -3.69 -7.97
CA TRP A 38 22.34 -2.83 -7.99
C TRP A 38 21.22 -3.35 -7.08
N ILE A 39 20.90 -4.64 -7.14
CA ILE A 39 19.97 -5.29 -6.20
C ILE A 39 20.44 -5.10 -4.77
N LYS A 40 21.74 -5.30 -4.47
CA LYS A 40 22.28 -5.07 -3.12
C LYS A 40 22.06 -3.64 -2.66
N ARG A 41 22.27 -2.62 -3.50
CA ARG A 41 22.00 -1.22 -3.13
C ARG A 41 20.53 -0.95 -2.81
N ILE A 42 19.61 -1.49 -3.62
CA ILE A 42 18.17 -1.41 -3.36
C ILE A 42 17.85 -2.06 -2.01
N ILE A 43 18.45 -3.22 -1.73
CA ILE A 43 18.25 -3.95 -0.48
C ILE A 43 18.85 -3.21 0.72
N GLU A 44 20.10 -2.77 0.66
CA GLU A 44 20.79 -2.12 1.78
C GLU A 44 20.10 -0.81 2.16
N ASN A 45 19.70 -0.01 1.17
CA ASN A 45 18.98 1.25 1.43
C ASN A 45 17.58 1.02 2.05
N SER A 46 16.99 -0.16 1.86
CA SER A 46 15.71 -0.51 2.48
C SER A 46 15.81 -0.77 3.98
N ILE A 47 16.95 -1.25 4.46
CA ILE A 47 17.15 -1.69 5.85
C ILE A 47 17.30 -0.48 6.78
N ASP A 48 17.95 0.58 6.31
CA ASP A 48 18.29 1.76 7.11
C ASP A 48 17.10 2.68 7.39
N LYS A 49 15.93 2.40 6.82
CA LYS A 49 14.74 3.27 6.90
C LYS A 49 13.62 2.66 7.74
N SER A 50 13.80 2.69 9.07
CA SER A 50 12.85 2.13 10.05
C SER A 50 11.42 2.72 10.02
N ASN A 51 11.20 3.81 9.28
CA ASN A 51 9.94 4.56 9.25
C ASN A 51 9.14 4.40 7.95
N LEU A 52 9.74 3.84 6.89
CA LEU A 52 8.96 3.42 5.75
C LEU A 52 8.41 2.02 6.05
N GLU A 53 7.15 1.79 5.75
CA GLU A 53 6.46 0.49 5.85
C GLU A 53 7.03 -0.55 4.86
N PHE A 54 8.30 -0.44 4.50
CA PHE A 54 9.06 -1.37 3.71
C PHE A 54 9.96 -2.13 4.69
N ARG A 55 9.40 -3.18 5.29
CA ARG A 55 10.25 -4.30 5.70
C ARG A 55 10.22 -5.28 4.54
N PRO A 56 11.07 -5.17 3.51
CA PRO A 56 11.47 -6.36 2.78
C PRO A 56 12.16 -7.20 3.84
N VAL A 57 11.40 -8.04 4.53
CA VAL A 57 12.04 -9.15 5.23
C VAL A 57 12.52 -10.02 4.09
N LEU A 58 13.73 -9.70 3.62
CA LEU A 58 14.55 -10.62 2.88
C LEU A 58 14.85 -11.70 3.91
N GLU A 59 13.97 -12.68 4.03
CA GLU A 59 14.38 -13.94 4.60
C GLU A 59 15.54 -14.40 3.73
N ASN A 60 16.76 -14.29 4.28
CA ASN A 60 18.01 -14.57 3.60
C ASN A 60 17.87 -15.78 2.69
N GLY A 61 17.91 -15.53 1.39
CA GLY A 61 17.88 -16.59 0.41
C GLY A 61 17.98 -15.96 -0.95
N GLU A 62 19.20 -15.61 -1.36
CA GLU A 62 19.52 -15.64 -2.79
C GLU A 62 18.93 -16.95 -3.33
N LYS A 63 18.00 -16.83 -4.27
CA LYS A 63 17.36 -17.95 -4.92
C LYS A 63 17.90 -18.06 -6.33
N THR A 64 18.07 -19.28 -6.78
CA THR A 64 18.44 -19.54 -8.16
C THR A 64 17.23 -20.09 -8.91
N LEU A 65 16.72 -19.29 -9.86
CA LEU A 65 15.71 -19.73 -10.81
C LEU A 65 16.35 -20.58 -11.90
N ARG A 66 15.89 -21.82 -12.04
CA ARG A 66 16.37 -22.80 -13.01
C ARG A 66 15.27 -23.13 -14.01
N PHE A 67 15.67 -23.30 -15.26
CA PHE A 67 14.79 -23.71 -16.34
C PHE A 67 15.02 -25.19 -16.64
N ASP A 68 13.95 -25.98 -16.59
CA ASP A 68 14.01 -27.42 -16.86
C ASP A 68 14.42 -27.68 -18.30
N SER A 69 15.50 -28.45 -18.48
CA SER A 69 15.99 -28.83 -19.82
C SER A 69 15.11 -29.86 -20.53
N ASN A 70 14.08 -30.39 -19.85
CA ASN A 70 13.36 -31.60 -20.28
C ASN A 70 12.15 -31.32 -21.20
N ASN A 71 11.77 -30.06 -21.42
CA ASN A 71 10.66 -29.65 -22.30
C ASN A 71 11.07 -28.63 -23.38
N LEU A 72 12.37 -28.42 -23.54
CA LEU A 72 12.91 -27.59 -24.59
C LEU A 72 13.11 -28.48 -25.82
N ASP A 73 12.44 -28.13 -26.93
CA ASP A 73 12.62 -28.76 -28.24
C ASP A 73 14.11 -28.97 -28.54
N LEU A 74 14.44 -30.02 -29.31
CA LEU A 74 15.78 -30.56 -29.59
C LEU A 74 16.85 -29.57 -30.16
N GLY A 75 16.62 -28.26 -30.14
CA GLY A 75 17.58 -27.20 -30.47
C GLY A 75 17.52 -25.96 -29.58
N ALA A 76 16.73 -25.93 -28.50
CA ALA A 76 16.63 -24.72 -27.69
C ALA A 76 17.87 -24.52 -26.82
N LYS A 77 18.35 -23.28 -26.75
CA LYS A 77 19.51 -22.91 -25.94
C LYS A 77 19.21 -23.22 -24.47
N LYS A 78 20.15 -23.89 -23.81
CA LYS A 78 20.09 -24.08 -22.37
C LYS A 78 20.17 -22.71 -21.69
N ILE A 79 19.08 -22.31 -21.03
CA ILE A 79 19.03 -21.07 -20.25
C ILE A 79 19.85 -21.29 -18.98
N ALA A 80 20.81 -20.38 -18.74
CA ALA A 80 21.60 -20.41 -17.52
C ALA A 80 20.70 -20.13 -16.30
N PRO A 81 21.04 -20.68 -15.12
CA PRO A 81 20.32 -20.32 -13.90
C PRO A 81 20.38 -18.81 -13.67
N ILE A 82 19.24 -18.22 -13.30
CA ILE A 82 19.08 -16.79 -13.06
C ILE A 82 19.06 -16.55 -11.55
N GLN A 83 19.84 -15.59 -11.06
CA GLN A 83 19.78 -15.23 -9.65
C GLN A 83 18.59 -14.33 -9.38
N CYS A 84 17.97 -14.53 -8.21
CA CYS A 84 16.89 -13.69 -7.75
C CYS A 84 16.93 -13.54 -6.23
N HIS A 85 16.38 -12.43 -5.75
CA HIS A 85 16.26 -12.15 -4.32
C HIS A 85 14.79 -12.17 -3.94
N CYS A 86 14.45 -13.05 -3.00
CA CYS A 86 13.11 -13.13 -2.43
C CYS A 86 12.92 -12.01 -1.39
N ALA A 87 11.91 -11.16 -1.59
CA ALA A 87 11.56 -10.09 -0.66
C ALA A 87 10.10 -10.19 -0.23
N MET A 88 9.84 -10.05 1.07
CA MET A 88 8.48 -9.96 1.60
C MET A 88 8.06 -8.49 1.70
N LEU A 89 7.13 -8.02 0.87
CA LEU A 89 6.50 -6.72 1.08
C LEU A 89 5.51 -6.83 2.24
N ASP A 90 5.65 -5.96 3.24
CA ASP A 90 4.83 -5.97 4.45
C ASP A 90 4.46 -4.54 4.84
N ASN A 91 3.30 -4.06 4.37
CA ASN A 91 2.81 -2.71 4.66
C ASN A 91 1.58 -2.72 5.58
N LYS A 92 0.98 -1.57 5.87
CA LYS A 92 -0.20 -1.49 6.75
C LYS A 92 -1.41 -2.30 6.27
N TYR A 93 -1.53 -2.54 4.97
CA TYR A 93 -2.75 -3.07 4.34
C TYR A 93 -2.62 -4.53 3.93
N TYR A 94 -1.45 -4.97 3.48
CA TYR A 94 -1.24 -6.30 2.95
C TYR A 94 0.19 -6.79 3.17
N THR A 95 0.38 -8.10 3.01
CA THR A 95 1.67 -8.74 2.83
C THR A 95 1.73 -9.46 1.49
N THR A 96 2.87 -9.46 0.82
CA THR A 96 3.04 -10.24 -0.40
C THR A 96 4.50 -10.54 -0.67
N GLN A 97 4.79 -11.69 -1.27
CA GLN A 97 6.15 -12.11 -1.59
C GLN A 97 6.47 -11.76 -3.04
N ILE A 98 7.58 -11.07 -3.28
CA ILE A 98 8.06 -10.71 -4.62
C ILE A 98 9.49 -11.19 -4.85
N TYR A 99 9.90 -11.26 -6.11
CA TYR A 99 11.25 -11.65 -6.49
C TYR A 99 11.93 -10.54 -7.29
N LEU A 100 13.09 -10.07 -6.83
CA LEU A 100 13.97 -9.21 -7.62
C LEU A 100 14.86 -10.11 -8.49
N VAL A 101 14.63 -10.13 -9.79
CA VAL A 101 15.28 -11.04 -10.73
C VAL A 101 16.46 -10.34 -11.40
N GLU A 102 17.65 -10.89 -11.23
CA GLU A 102 18.86 -10.34 -11.82
C GLU A 102 18.95 -10.70 -13.31
N LEU A 103 18.97 -9.69 -14.19
CA LEU A 103 19.32 -9.88 -15.59
C LEU A 103 20.40 -8.89 -16.00
N ASN A 104 21.38 -9.36 -16.77
CA ASN A 104 22.48 -8.55 -17.28
C ASN A 104 22.28 -8.16 -18.76
N GLU A 105 21.55 -8.96 -19.52
CA GLU A 105 21.20 -8.73 -20.92
C GLU A 105 19.82 -9.37 -21.21
N PRO A 106 19.08 -8.93 -22.24
CA PRO A 106 17.87 -9.59 -22.69
C PRO A 106 18.14 -11.06 -23.06
N LEU A 107 17.28 -11.98 -22.60
CA LEU A 107 17.38 -13.41 -22.85
C LEU A 107 16.08 -13.93 -23.46
N GLU A 108 16.15 -14.83 -24.43
CA GLU A 108 14.96 -15.57 -24.88
C GLU A 108 14.52 -16.53 -23.76
N LEU A 109 13.51 -16.12 -22.99
CA LEU A 109 12.88 -16.91 -21.94
C LEU A 109 11.55 -17.48 -22.45
N PRO A 110 11.04 -18.57 -21.85
CA PRO A 110 9.74 -19.12 -22.25
C PRO A 110 8.64 -18.07 -22.06
N ASP A 111 7.69 -17.96 -22.99
CA ASP A 111 6.65 -16.91 -23.00
C ASP A 111 5.93 -16.75 -21.65
N ARG A 112 5.56 -17.88 -21.03
CA ARG A 112 4.92 -17.94 -19.70
C ARG A 112 5.72 -17.26 -18.58
N PHE A 113 7.04 -17.10 -18.74
CA PHE A 113 7.85 -16.38 -17.76
C PHE A 113 7.50 -14.90 -17.70
N TYR A 114 7.19 -14.28 -18.86
CA TYR A 114 6.88 -12.85 -18.94
C TYR A 114 5.57 -12.50 -18.22
N ASP A 115 4.63 -13.44 -18.15
CA ASP A 115 3.36 -13.30 -17.41
C ASP A 115 3.60 -13.03 -15.92
N TYR A 116 4.70 -13.53 -15.35
CA TYR A 116 5.02 -13.33 -13.95
C TYR A 116 5.81 -12.04 -13.66
N ILE A 117 6.17 -11.28 -14.69
CA ILE A 117 6.96 -10.06 -14.52
C ILE A 117 6.03 -8.85 -14.48
N HIS A 118 6.00 -8.19 -13.32
CA HIS A 118 5.15 -7.04 -13.06
C HIS A 118 5.89 -5.71 -13.16
N GLY A 119 7.22 -5.76 -13.25
CA GLY A 119 8.03 -4.57 -13.28
C GLY A 119 9.44 -4.77 -13.80
N ILE A 120 10.05 -3.64 -14.17
CA ILE A 120 11.47 -3.53 -14.49
C ILE A 120 12.06 -2.26 -13.85
N ILE A 121 13.23 -2.42 -13.24
CA ILE A 121 14.02 -1.35 -12.66
C ILE A 121 15.39 -1.39 -13.34
N ILE A 122 15.70 -0.37 -14.13
CA ILE A 122 16.96 -0.27 -14.87
C ILE A 122 17.84 0.81 -14.25
N TYR A 123 19.06 0.46 -13.86
CA TYR A 123 20.09 1.44 -13.54
C TYR A 123 20.85 1.85 -14.81
N MET A 124 21.03 3.15 -14.99
CA MET A 124 21.75 3.77 -16.08
C MET A 124 22.88 4.64 -15.54
N ASP A 125 24.01 4.64 -16.24
CA ASP A 125 25.07 5.61 -16.02
C ASP A 125 24.98 6.71 -17.06
N ASN A 126 24.53 7.89 -16.64
CA ASN A 126 24.38 9.05 -17.50
C ASN A 126 25.73 9.68 -17.95
N ASN A 127 26.85 9.18 -17.45
CA ASN A 127 28.18 9.54 -17.95
C ASN A 127 28.64 8.69 -19.15
N ASP A 128 27.85 7.70 -19.55
CA ASP A 128 28.07 6.90 -20.76
C ASP A 128 27.28 7.53 -21.93
N GLU A 129 27.98 7.96 -22.98
CA GLU A 129 27.38 8.54 -24.20
C GLU A 129 26.44 7.57 -24.94
N HIS A 130 26.58 6.26 -24.71
CA HIS A 130 25.77 5.23 -25.31
C HIS A 130 24.70 4.67 -24.37
N CYS A 131 24.49 5.27 -23.19
CA CYS A 131 23.55 4.75 -22.20
C CYS A 131 22.12 4.57 -22.76
N LEU A 132 21.60 5.54 -23.53
CA LEU A 132 20.26 5.44 -24.14
C LEU A 132 20.17 4.30 -25.17
N ASN A 133 21.21 4.10 -25.98
CA ASN A 133 21.26 2.99 -26.94
C ASN A 133 21.32 1.63 -26.22
N ASN A 134 21.97 1.56 -25.05
CA ASN A 134 21.99 0.36 -24.23
C ASN A 134 20.61 0.03 -23.66
N LEU A 135 19.77 1.04 -23.40
CA LEU A 135 18.39 0.85 -22.96
C LEU A 135 17.48 0.33 -24.08
N ASP A 136 17.71 0.73 -25.35
CA ASP A 136 16.85 0.33 -26.46
C ASP A 136 16.76 -1.19 -26.63
N LYS A 137 17.82 -1.93 -26.27
CA LYS A 137 17.84 -3.40 -26.25
C LYS A 137 16.73 -4.02 -25.38
N TRP A 138 16.27 -3.29 -24.37
CA TRP A 138 15.22 -3.73 -23.46
C TRP A 138 13.82 -3.39 -23.96
N THR A 139 13.65 -2.58 -25.00
CA THR A 139 12.32 -2.17 -25.50
C THR A 139 11.51 -3.38 -25.93
N GLU A 140 12.03 -4.19 -26.86
CA GLU A 140 11.34 -5.39 -27.35
C GLU A 140 11.09 -6.38 -26.20
N TYR A 141 12.02 -6.44 -25.25
CA TYR A 141 11.91 -7.33 -24.10
C TYR A 141 10.76 -6.92 -23.16
N ILE A 142 10.62 -5.61 -22.89
CA ILE A 142 9.54 -5.05 -22.06
C ILE A 142 8.18 -5.21 -22.75
N ASP A 143 8.12 -5.12 -24.08
CA ASP A 143 6.89 -5.30 -24.83
C ASP A 143 6.34 -6.73 -24.75
N LEU A 144 7.16 -7.73 -24.40
CA LEU A 144 6.72 -9.10 -24.12
C LEU A 144 6.05 -9.25 -22.74
N MET A 145 6.24 -8.29 -21.83
CA MET A 145 5.76 -8.37 -20.45
C MET A 145 4.43 -7.63 -20.32
N GLU A 146 3.32 -8.32 -20.62
CA GLU A 146 1.98 -7.72 -20.59
C GLU A 146 1.61 -7.12 -19.22
N ASN A 147 2.08 -7.74 -18.13
CA ASN A 147 1.83 -7.31 -16.76
C ASN A 147 2.81 -6.24 -16.25
N CYS A 148 3.76 -5.78 -17.07
CA CYS A 148 4.79 -4.82 -16.69
C CYS A 148 4.25 -3.38 -16.56
N ALA A 149 3.67 -3.09 -15.40
CA ALA A 149 3.17 -1.78 -15.04
C ALA A 149 4.23 -0.90 -14.35
N ILE A 150 5.17 -1.51 -13.63
CA ILE A 150 6.25 -0.78 -12.97
C ILE A 150 7.42 -0.63 -13.95
N ARG A 151 7.72 0.58 -14.38
CA ARG A 151 8.85 0.87 -15.28
C ARG A 151 9.67 2.00 -14.68
N ILE A 152 10.82 1.68 -14.08
CA ILE A 152 11.66 2.68 -13.41
C ILE A 152 13.02 2.73 -14.09
N LEU A 153 13.45 3.94 -14.44
CA LEU A 153 14.81 4.23 -14.88
C LEU A 153 15.52 5.01 -13.78
N SER A 154 16.60 4.45 -13.26
CA SER A 154 17.39 5.02 -12.17
C SER A 154 18.76 5.48 -12.65
N CYS A 155 19.23 6.62 -12.16
CA CYS A 155 20.61 7.10 -12.35
C CYS A 155 21.10 7.82 -11.10
N GLU A 156 22.41 8.04 -10.94
CA GLU A 156 22.91 8.79 -9.79
C GLU A 156 22.39 10.24 -9.79
N ASN A 157 22.66 10.99 -10.86
CA ASN A 157 22.25 12.37 -10.97
C ASN A 157 22.16 12.76 -12.45
N ALA A 158 21.02 13.28 -12.89
CA ALA A 158 20.83 13.76 -14.24
C ALA A 158 21.07 15.28 -14.31
N SER A 159 22.28 15.66 -14.73
CA SER A 159 22.67 17.06 -14.93
C SER A 159 22.37 17.57 -16.34
N GLU A 160 22.06 18.86 -16.47
CA GLU A 160 21.89 19.54 -17.76
C GLU A 160 23.20 19.69 -18.56
N GLN A 161 24.36 19.62 -17.88
CA GLN A 161 25.68 19.66 -18.53
C GLN A 161 26.37 18.29 -18.56
N GLY A 162 25.65 17.21 -18.21
CA GLY A 162 26.16 15.84 -18.26
C GLY A 162 26.47 15.37 -19.70
N VAL A 163 27.16 14.23 -19.80
CA VAL A 163 27.45 13.58 -21.10
C VAL A 163 26.16 13.29 -21.85
N VAL A 164 25.18 12.71 -21.16
CA VAL A 164 23.79 12.66 -21.62
C VAL A 164 22.99 13.62 -20.74
N ARG A 165 22.32 14.58 -21.38
CA ARG A 165 21.61 15.65 -20.67
C ARG A 165 20.35 15.12 -20.02
N ARG A 166 20.00 15.68 -18.87
CA ARG A 166 18.74 15.40 -18.15
C ARG A 166 17.52 15.41 -19.07
N ILE A 167 17.39 16.45 -19.90
CA ILE A 167 16.25 16.56 -20.82
C ILE A 167 16.15 15.40 -21.81
N ASP A 168 17.28 14.86 -22.27
CA ASP A 168 17.29 13.73 -23.21
C ASP A 168 16.87 12.43 -22.50
N ILE A 169 17.32 12.23 -21.25
CA ILE A 169 16.91 11.10 -20.41
C ILE A 169 15.41 11.19 -20.07
N GLN A 170 14.93 12.39 -19.71
CA GLN A 170 13.54 12.60 -19.36
C GLN A 170 12.61 12.39 -20.55
N ASN A 171 12.99 12.87 -21.73
CA ASN A 171 12.25 12.61 -22.97
C ASN A 171 12.19 11.10 -23.27
N TYR A 172 13.33 10.40 -23.11
CA TYR A 172 13.36 8.94 -23.26
C TYR A 172 12.39 8.26 -22.28
N CYS A 173 12.38 8.67 -21.01
CA CYS A 173 11.46 8.14 -20.02
C CYS A 173 10.00 8.35 -20.40
N ILE A 174 9.62 9.56 -20.83
CA ILE A 174 8.26 9.89 -21.26
C ILE A 174 7.86 9.03 -22.47
N ASP A 175 8.73 8.95 -23.48
CA ASP A 175 8.45 8.23 -24.73
C ASP A 175 8.28 6.72 -24.50
N LYS A 176 9.03 6.14 -23.54
CA LYS A 176 9.03 4.70 -23.25
C LYS A 176 8.17 4.32 -22.04
N GLY A 177 7.58 5.30 -21.36
CA GLY A 177 6.72 5.11 -20.20
C GLY A 177 7.47 4.72 -18.92
N PHE A 178 8.72 5.15 -18.76
CA PHE A 178 9.48 5.01 -17.52
C PHE A 178 9.24 6.19 -16.58
N GLU A 179 9.31 5.91 -15.29
CA GLU A 179 9.50 6.91 -14.26
C GLU A 179 11.01 7.10 -13.99
N LEU A 180 11.50 8.34 -14.11
CA LEU A 180 12.89 8.68 -13.81
C LEU A 180 13.08 8.86 -12.30
N VAL A 181 14.07 8.18 -11.74
CA VAL A 181 14.47 8.30 -10.33
C VAL A 181 15.97 8.60 -10.23
N GLU A 182 16.30 9.77 -9.69
CA GLU A 182 17.70 10.18 -9.49
C GLU A 182 18.14 9.91 -8.06
N LEU A 183 19.12 9.04 -7.85
CA LEU A 183 19.50 8.55 -6.52
C LEU A 183 20.19 9.59 -5.64
N ALA A 184 20.80 10.61 -6.24
CA ALA A 184 21.53 11.69 -5.58
C ALA A 184 21.38 13.00 -6.40
N PRO A 185 20.19 13.65 -6.37
CA PRO A 185 19.95 14.87 -7.13
C PRO A 185 20.87 16.02 -6.66
N ASP A 186 21.27 16.91 -7.56
CA ASP A 186 22.06 18.10 -7.18
C ASP A 186 21.21 19.09 -6.37
N ASP A 187 21.72 19.51 -5.21
CA ASP A 187 21.11 20.48 -4.28
C ASP A 187 20.65 21.80 -4.95
N HIS A 188 21.26 22.16 -6.09
CA HIS A 188 20.94 23.37 -6.84
C HIS A 188 19.60 23.31 -7.61
N HIS A 189 19.10 22.11 -7.94
CA HIS A 189 17.81 21.94 -8.63
C HIS A 189 16.61 22.02 -7.66
N ILE A 190 16.85 21.82 -6.37
CA ILE A 190 15.85 21.82 -5.30
C ILE A 190 15.35 23.24 -4.99
N ALA A 191 16.18 24.25 -5.23
CA ALA A 191 15.90 25.63 -4.83
C ALA A 191 15.02 26.42 -5.83
N GLU A 192 14.89 25.98 -7.08
CA GLU A 192 14.23 26.77 -8.13
C GLU A 192 12.79 26.31 -8.47
N GLN A 193 12.30 25.19 -7.88
CA GLN A 193 11.01 24.59 -8.29
C GLN A 193 9.89 24.53 -7.23
N SER A 194 10.01 25.09 -6.02
CA SER A 194 8.91 24.97 -5.06
C SER A 194 8.85 26.00 -3.92
N ASP A 195 7.82 26.85 -3.92
CA ASP A 195 7.23 27.49 -2.72
C ASP A 195 6.26 26.54 -1.98
N ALA A 196 6.27 25.24 -2.28
CA ALA A 196 5.51 24.21 -1.58
C ALA A 196 6.45 23.31 -0.75
N ASP A 197 6.37 23.48 0.56
CA ASP A 197 7.06 22.68 1.59
C ASP A 197 6.74 21.16 1.55
N GLU A 198 5.86 20.70 0.64
CA GLU A 198 5.44 19.30 0.45
C GLU A 198 6.24 18.53 -0.63
N LEU A 199 7.02 19.22 -1.46
CA LEU A 199 7.86 18.64 -2.52
C LEU A 199 9.35 18.61 -2.14
N ARG A 200 9.68 18.68 -0.84
CA ARG A 200 11.03 18.36 -0.37
C ARG A 200 11.32 16.94 -0.81
N GLU A 201 12.24 16.80 -1.76
CA GLU A 201 12.59 15.56 -2.42
C GLU A 201 12.74 14.45 -1.39
N GLN A 202 11.76 13.55 -1.39
CA GLN A 202 11.82 12.30 -0.66
C GLN A 202 13.12 11.63 -1.08
N ASP A 203 13.88 11.09 -0.13
CA ASP A 203 15.09 10.32 -0.44
C ASP A 203 14.78 9.38 -1.62
N SER A 204 15.55 9.47 -2.69
CA SER A 204 15.17 8.98 -4.01
C SER A 204 14.86 7.49 -4.08
N PHE A 205 15.45 6.70 -3.19
CA PHE A 205 15.09 5.30 -3.03
C PHE A 205 13.70 5.10 -2.41
N GLU A 206 13.21 6.03 -1.59
CA GLU A 206 11.82 6.00 -1.12
C GLU A 206 10.83 6.03 -2.26
N ARG A 207 11.12 6.78 -3.33
CA ARG A 207 10.25 6.82 -4.50
C ARG A 207 10.17 5.44 -5.16
N LEU A 208 11.31 4.75 -5.29
CA LEU A 208 11.37 3.36 -5.76
C LEU A 208 10.45 2.45 -4.93
N TYR A 209 10.57 2.49 -3.60
CA TYR A 209 9.75 1.64 -2.73
C TYR A 209 8.27 2.00 -2.77
N LYS A 210 7.92 3.28 -2.88
CA LYS A 210 6.53 3.75 -2.99
C LYS A 210 5.86 3.24 -4.26
N VAL A 211 6.55 3.25 -5.40
CA VAL A 211 6.02 2.70 -6.65
C VAL A 211 5.77 1.20 -6.51
N ILE A 212 6.71 0.45 -5.92
CA ILE A 212 6.58 -0.99 -5.67
C ILE A 212 5.40 -1.31 -4.73
N GLN A 213 5.19 -0.49 -3.69
CA GLN A 213 4.09 -0.65 -2.72
C GLN A 213 2.72 -0.21 -3.25
N ALA A 214 2.69 0.74 -4.17
CA ALA A 214 1.45 1.23 -4.76
C ALA A 214 0.88 0.23 -5.79
N TYR A 215 1.71 -0.68 -6.29
CA TYR A 215 1.28 -1.71 -7.22
C TYR A 215 0.36 -2.73 -6.55
N VAL A 216 -0.72 -3.10 -7.26
CA VAL A 216 -1.69 -4.10 -6.80
C VAL A 216 -1.18 -5.49 -7.22
N TRP A 217 -0.44 -6.12 -6.32
CA TRP A 217 0.15 -7.44 -6.53
C TRP A 217 -0.92 -8.54 -6.61
N PRO A 218 -0.86 -9.47 -7.59
CA PRO A 218 -1.80 -10.58 -7.70
C PRO A 218 -1.94 -11.42 -6.43
N ASN A 219 -0.84 -11.68 -5.71
CA ASN A 219 -0.85 -12.55 -4.52
C ASN A 219 -0.69 -11.78 -3.22
N LEU A 220 -1.34 -10.63 -3.12
CA LEU A 220 -1.38 -9.91 -1.85
C LEU A 220 -2.33 -10.63 -0.86
N ASN A 221 -1.86 -10.74 0.38
CA ASN A 221 -2.65 -11.18 1.52
C ASN A 221 -3.03 -9.94 2.30
N TYR A 222 -4.30 -9.53 2.25
CA TYR A 222 -4.75 -8.40 3.06
C TYR A 222 -4.59 -8.73 4.53
N LYS A 223 -3.98 -7.81 5.26
CA LYS A 223 -3.97 -7.89 6.71
C LYS A 223 -5.40 -7.68 7.17
N GLU A 224 -5.90 -8.65 7.92
CA GLU A 224 -7.07 -8.41 8.74
C GLU A 224 -6.76 -7.19 9.60
N LYS A 225 -7.48 -6.08 9.38
CA LYS A 225 -7.45 -5.00 10.37
C LYS A 225 -7.81 -5.69 11.68
N HIS A 226 -6.94 -5.61 12.70
CA HIS A 226 -7.35 -5.95 14.05
C HIS A 226 -8.75 -5.35 14.22
N SER A 227 -9.71 -6.23 14.45
CA SER A 227 -11.13 -5.92 14.55
C SER A 227 -11.41 -5.17 15.84
N SER A 228 -10.60 -4.16 16.15
CA SER A 228 -10.76 -3.22 17.23
C SER A 228 -11.37 -1.90 16.74
N SER A 229 -11.68 -1.77 15.43
CA SER A 229 -12.25 -0.52 14.90
C SER A 229 -13.28 -0.69 13.77
N TYR A 230 -13.68 -1.92 13.42
CA TYR A 230 -14.72 -2.16 12.41
C TYR A 230 -15.83 -3.13 12.86
N ASN A 231 -15.92 -3.43 14.16
CA ASN A 231 -17.12 -4.05 14.75
C ASN A 231 -18.18 -3.00 15.15
N ILE A 232 -18.09 -1.76 14.66
CA ILE A 232 -19.04 -0.67 14.96
C ILE A 232 -20.47 -1.02 14.50
N ILE A 233 -20.64 -1.95 13.56
CA ILE A 233 -21.97 -2.38 13.07
C ILE A 233 -22.35 -3.77 13.59
N SER A 234 -21.59 -4.36 14.53
CA SER A 234 -22.06 -5.56 15.23
C SER A 234 -23.10 -5.15 16.27
N SER A 235 -24.35 -5.04 15.83
CA SER A 235 -25.64 -5.09 16.57
C SER A 235 -25.84 -4.33 17.90
N GLY A 236 -24.84 -3.68 18.50
CA GLY A 236 -24.91 -3.02 19.82
C GLY A 236 -24.63 -1.51 19.81
N SER A 237 -23.78 -0.99 18.92
CA SER A 237 -23.37 0.43 18.91
C SER A 237 -24.41 1.37 18.27
N SER A 238 -25.18 0.91 17.27
CA SER A 238 -26.30 1.68 16.69
C SER A 238 -27.41 1.99 17.71
N ASP A 239 -27.70 1.08 18.63
CA ASP A 239 -28.70 1.28 19.67
C ASP A 239 -28.23 2.29 20.73
N THR A 240 -26.93 2.36 20.99
CA THR A 240 -26.32 3.34 21.89
C THR A 240 -26.38 4.74 21.29
N LEU A 241 -26.06 4.89 19.99
CA LEU A 241 -26.26 6.12 19.21
C LEU A 241 -27.69 6.61 19.27
N ILE A 242 -28.64 5.72 18.92
CA ILE A 242 -30.07 6.02 18.89
C ILE A 242 -30.55 6.46 20.27
N THR A 243 -30.07 5.83 21.34
CA THR A 243 -30.45 6.16 22.73
C THR A 243 -29.86 7.51 23.17
N GLN A 244 -28.60 7.81 22.85
CA GLN A 244 -27.98 9.10 23.17
C GLN A 244 -28.63 10.26 22.40
N ILE A 245 -28.96 10.06 21.12
CA ILE A 245 -29.67 11.03 20.28
C ILE A 245 -31.10 11.28 20.79
N ASN A 246 -31.79 10.24 21.27
CA ASN A 246 -33.13 10.40 21.86
C ASN A 246 -33.10 11.18 23.19
N LYS A 247 -32.02 11.05 23.99
CA LYS A 247 -31.84 11.86 25.22
C LYS A 247 -31.68 13.35 24.94
N LEU A 248 -31.08 13.72 23.80
CA LEU A 248 -30.99 15.12 23.35
C LEU A 248 -32.34 15.69 22.84
N HIS A 249 -33.35 14.84 22.64
CA HIS A 249 -34.69 15.23 22.19
C HIS A 249 -35.69 15.51 23.33
N CYS A 250 -35.41 15.05 24.56
CA CYS A 250 -36.30 15.24 25.72
C CYS A 250 -35.70 16.21 26.74
N GLY A 251 -35.53 17.47 26.34
CA GLY A 251 -35.24 18.59 27.24
C GLY A 251 -36.49 19.46 27.43
N GLY A 252 -37.48 18.93 28.16
CA GLY A 252 -38.72 19.61 28.52
C GLY A 252 -39.40 18.87 29.67
N ASP A 253 -39.83 19.62 30.68
CA ASP A 253 -40.12 19.26 32.07
C ASP A 253 -41.27 18.24 32.33
N GLU A 254 -41.22 17.68 33.55
CA GLU A 254 -42.24 16.93 34.32
C GLU A 254 -42.43 15.39 34.15
N THR A 255 -42.13 14.70 35.26
CA THR A 255 -42.68 13.45 35.82
C THR A 255 -43.79 12.70 35.08
N LEU A 256 -43.61 11.38 34.86
CA LEU A 256 -44.61 10.32 35.16
C LEU A 256 -44.01 8.89 35.05
N LYS A 257 -44.58 7.98 35.84
CA LYS A 257 -44.13 6.63 36.23
C LYS A 257 -44.56 5.52 35.26
N CYS A 258 -43.98 4.33 35.51
CA CYS A 258 -44.45 2.96 35.20
C CYS A 258 -44.25 2.49 33.75
N SER A 259 -43.92 1.23 33.46
CA SER A 259 -43.86 0.02 34.27
C SER A 259 -43.00 -1.05 33.61
N THR A 260 -42.45 -1.91 34.47
CA THR A 260 -41.90 -3.23 34.23
C THR A 260 -42.85 -4.22 33.54
N ASN A 261 -42.20 -5.25 32.94
CA ASN A 261 -42.65 -6.59 32.49
C ASN A 261 -42.51 -6.75 30.98
N SER A 262 -41.89 -7.78 30.41
CA SER A 262 -41.35 -9.06 30.87
C SER A 262 -40.47 -9.56 29.70
N GLY A 263 -39.21 -9.94 29.90
CA GLY A 263 -38.85 -11.33 30.14
C GLY A 263 -38.85 -12.16 28.85
N LEU A 264 -37.66 -12.57 28.36
CA LEU A 264 -37.35 -13.98 28.07
C LEU A 264 -35.88 -14.17 27.64
N ALA A 265 -35.18 -14.98 28.46
CA ALA A 265 -34.16 -15.96 28.14
C ALA A 265 -32.95 -15.58 27.26
N SER A 266 -31.83 -15.39 27.95
CA SER A 266 -30.48 -15.74 27.49
C SER A 266 -30.43 -17.18 26.98
N SER A 267 -29.92 -17.38 25.77
CA SER A 267 -29.33 -18.66 25.38
C SER A 267 -28.03 -18.41 24.64
N SER A 268 -26.94 -18.53 25.41
CA SER A 268 -25.59 -18.75 24.95
C SER A 268 -25.53 -20.10 24.21
N THR A 269 -25.23 -20.08 22.92
CA THR A 269 -24.68 -21.26 22.24
C THR A 269 -23.48 -20.84 21.42
N CYS A 270 -22.31 -21.20 21.95
CA CYS A 270 -21.03 -21.28 21.28
C CYS A 270 -21.07 -22.37 20.22
N HIS A 271 -20.78 -22.03 18.96
CA HIS A 271 -20.40 -23.01 17.93
C HIS A 271 -19.09 -22.54 17.29
N GLN A 272 -18.14 -23.46 17.26
CA GLN A 272 -16.82 -23.36 16.63
C GLN A 272 -16.87 -23.84 15.16
N PRO A 273 -15.80 -23.66 14.37
CA PRO A 273 -15.87 -23.22 12.98
C PRO A 273 -15.97 -24.37 11.98
N GLY A 274 -16.59 -24.09 10.84
CA GLY A 274 -16.56 -24.91 9.64
C GLY A 274 -16.53 -23.97 8.43
N ASP A 275 -15.60 -24.25 7.52
CA ASP A 275 -15.34 -23.55 6.27
C ASP A 275 -16.61 -23.38 5.42
N ASP A 276 -16.84 -22.17 4.92
CA ASP A 276 -17.51 -21.89 3.65
C ASP A 276 -17.49 -20.37 3.38
N GLU A 277 -16.68 -19.94 2.42
CA GLU A 277 -16.77 -18.60 1.81
C GLU A 277 -18.17 -18.40 1.23
N LYS A 278 -18.95 -17.51 1.85
CA LYS A 278 -20.15 -16.92 1.24
C LYS A 278 -20.05 -15.39 1.27
N PRO A 279 -20.52 -14.72 0.22
CA PRO A 279 -20.43 -13.27 0.11
C PRO A 279 -21.23 -12.61 1.24
N ASN A 280 -20.71 -11.50 1.73
CA ASN A 280 -21.30 -10.68 2.78
C ASN A 280 -22.66 -10.12 2.32
N ILE A 281 -23.74 -10.87 2.54
CA ILE A 281 -25.13 -10.45 2.28
C ILE A 281 -25.54 -9.58 3.47
N THR A 282 -25.55 -8.26 3.29
CA THR A 282 -26.18 -7.33 4.23
C THR A 282 -27.62 -7.76 4.44
N THR A 283 -27.99 -8.07 5.69
CA THR A 283 -29.35 -8.53 5.99
C THR A 283 -30.33 -7.36 5.80
N GLU A 284 -31.56 -7.62 5.36
CA GLU A 284 -32.60 -6.58 5.23
C GLU A 284 -32.79 -5.78 6.54
N GLN A 285 -32.57 -6.44 7.70
CA GLN A 285 -32.61 -5.81 9.02
C GLN A 285 -31.47 -4.81 9.27
N GLU A 286 -30.29 -4.99 8.68
CA GLU A 286 -29.19 -4.04 8.76
C GLU A 286 -29.43 -2.84 7.85
N ALA A 287 -30.04 -3.05 6.68
CA ALA A 287 -30.44 -1.98 5.77
C ALA A 287 -31.49 -1.05 6.42
N ASP A 288 -32.54 -1.62 7.02
CA ASP A 288 -33.59 -0.86 7.71
C ASP A 288 -33.04 -0.05 8.91
N ARG A 289 -32.05 -0.62 9.64
CA ARG A 289 -31.39 0.06 10.76
C ARG A 289 -30.54 1.24 10.30
N PHE A 290 -29.79 1.07 9.22
CA PHE A 290 -28.99 2.16 8.64
C PHE A 290 -29.88 3.29 8.11
N GLU A 291 -31.00 2.94 7.45
CA GLU A 291 -31.98 3.92 6.96
C GLU A 291 -32.62 4.71 8.12
N SER A 292 -32.95 4.05 9.24
CA SER A 292 -33.44 4.71 10.46
C SER A 292 -32.43 5.71 11.04
N MET A 293 -31.14 5.36 11.04
CA MET A 293 -30.08 6.26 11.50
C MET A 293 -29.94 7.49 10.59
N LEU A 294 -29.98 7.30 9.27
CA LEU A 294 -29.90 8.39 8.29
C LEU A 294 -31.11 9.33 8.37
N SER A 295 -32.29 8.78 8.63
CA SER A 295 -33.50 9.56 8.88
C SER A 295 -33.34 10.48 10.10
N LYS A 296 -32.70 10.01 11.18
CA LYS A 296 -32.41 10.84 12.36
C LYS A 296 -31.40 11.95 12.08
N PHE A 297 -30.35 11.68 11.30
CA PHE A 297 -29.41 12.74 10.88
C PHE A 297 -30.10 13.82 10.06
N THR A 298 -31.04 13.43 9.20
CA THR A 298 -31.86 14.36 8.42
C THR A 298 -32.71 15.24 9.33
N GLN A 299 -33.32 14.68 10.37
CA GLN A 299 -34.10 15.43 11.37
C GLN A 299 -33.23 16.38 12.20
N MET A 300 -32.02 15.95 12.61
CA MET A 300 -31.09 16.81 13.34
C MET A 300 -30.61 17.99 12.50
N LYS A 301 -30.32 17.75 11.21
CA LYS A 301 -29.99 18.79 10.24
C LYS A 301 -31.13 19.78 10.07
N GLU A 302 -32.37 19.29 9.96
CA GLU A 302 -33.55 20.15 9.85
C GLU A 302 -33.76 21.01 11.12
N LYS A 303 -33.57 20.43 12.31
CA LYS A 303 -33.62 21.17 13.58
C LYS A 303 -32.55 22.26 13.66
N ALA A 304 -31.30 21.95 13.30
CA ALA A 304 -30.22 22.94 13.26
C ALA A 304 -30.51 24.07 12.26
N SER A 305 -31.16 23.77 11.13
CA SER A 305 -31.52 24.77 10.12
C SER A 305 -32.65 25.72 10.57
N LYS A 306 -33.45 25.32 11.56
CA LYS A 306 -34.56 26.12 12.12
C LYS A 306 -34.14 26.97 13.31
N MET A 307 -32.89 26.85 13.79
CA MET A 307 -32.35 27.69 14.85
C MET A 307 -31.87 29.03 14.26
N GLU A 308 -32.49 30.13 14.71
CA GLU A 308 -32.16 31.49 14.26
C GLU A 308 -30.88 32.03 14.93
N ASP A 309 -30.62 31.64 16.18
CA ASP A 309 -29.40 32.04 16.90
C ASP A 309 -28.21 31.17 16.51
N GLU A 310 -27.13 31.84 16.11
CA GLU A 310 -25.88 31.21 15.68
C GLU A 310 -25.14 30.56 16.86
N ALA A 311 -25.21 31.14 18.07
CA ALA A 311 -24.57 30.57 19.25
C ALA A 311 -25.27 29.27 19.69
N GLU A 312 -26.60 29.24 19.66
CA GLU A 312 -27.39 28.04 19.95
C GLU A 312 -27.16 26.94 18.92
N ARG A 313 -27.12 27.27 17.63
CA ARG A 313 -26.82 26.32 16.54
C ARG A 313 -25.43 25.70 16.68
N LYS A 314 -24.43 26.49 17.08
CA LYS A 314 -23.06 26.01 17.34
C LYS A 314 -23.03 25.01 18.50
N ARG A 315 -23.68 25.33 19.62
CA ARG A 315 -23.79 24.42 20.78
C ARG A 315 -24.53 23.13 20.46
N TYR A 316 -25.59 23.22 19.64
CA TYR A 316 -26.33 22.04 19.21
C TYR A 316 -25.48 21.13 18.31
N ALA A 317 -24.72 21.70 17.36
CA ALA A 317 -23.81 20.94 16.51
C ALA A 317 -22.69 20.27 17.33
N GLU A 318 -22.16 20.97 18.34
CA GLU A 318 -21.17 20.43 19.27
C GLU A 318 -21.72 19.22 20.05
N GLN A 319 -22.95 19.31 20.58
CA GLN A 319 -23.60 18.19 21.28
C GLN A 319 -23.84 16.99 20.36
N VAL A 320 -24.22 17.23 19.10
CA VAL A 320 -24.42 16.15 18.11
C VAL A 320 -23.08 15.49 17.77
N ALA A 321 -22.01 16.27 17.62
CA ALA A 321 -20.67 15.75 17.35
C ALA A 321 -20.14 14.92 18.54
N ILE A 322 -20.32 15.39 19.76
CA ILE A 322 -19.92 14.67 20.98
C ILE A 322 -20.71 13.37 21.13
N ALA A 323 -22.03 13.39 20.92
CA ALA A 323 -22.86 12.18 21.01
C ALA A 323 -22.48 11.14 19.93
N PHE A 324 -22.13 11.60 18.73
CA PHE A 324 -21.64 10.72 17.67
C PHE A 324 -20.28 10.13 18.04
N TRP A 325 -19.34 10.94 18.52
CA TRP A 325 -18.01 10.49 18.90
C TRP A 325 -18.05 9.48 20.06
N ASN A 326 -18.81 9.78 21.12
CA ASN A 326 -18.97 8.92 22.30
C ASN A 326 -19.66 7.59 22.02
N SER A 327 -20.26 7.45 20.83
CA SER A 327 -20.87 6.20 20.42
C SER A 327 -19.96 5.30 19.58
N ILE A 328 -18.89 5.90 19.04
CA ILE A 328 -17.86 5.26 18.23
C ILE A 328 -16.68 4.83 19.10
N ALA A 329 -16.38 5.60 20.16
CA ALA A 329 -15.34 5.27 21.12
C ALA A 329 -15.83 4.19 22.12
N ASP A 330 -15.15 3.03 22.14
CA ASP A 330 -15.46 1.90 23.02
C ASP A 330 -14.79 2.01 24.41
N ASP A 331 -13.94 3.03 24.64
CA ASP A 331 -13.28 3.32 25.91
C ASP A 331 -13.60 4.75 26.41
N GLN A 332 -13.99 4.87 27.68
CA GLN A 332 -14.44 6.13 28.29
C GLN A 332 -13.32 7.15 28.60
N ASP A 333 -12.07 6.90 28.22
CA ASP A 333 -10.94 7.74 28.62
C ASP A 333 -10.36 8.65 27.50
N GLU A 334 -10.95 8.68 26.30
CA GLU A 334 -10.57 9.62 25.23
C GLU A 334 -11.60 10.75 25.00
N VAL A 335 -11.86 11.55 26.04
CA VAL A 335 -12.56 12.85 25.85
C VAL A 335 -11.73 13.98 26.46
N LEU A 336 -10.88 14.59 25.64
CA LEU A 336 -10.29 15.91 25.91
C LEU A 336 -10.79 16.92 24.87
N PHE A 337 -12.05 17.34 25.03
CA PHE A 337 -12.44 18.69 24.66
C PHE A 337 -12.40 19.52 25.94
N SER A 338 -11.21 19.96 26.36
CA SER A 338 -11.07 20.90 27.46
C SER A 338 -11.62 22.25 27.00
N SER A 339 -12.84 22.56 27.42
CA SER A 339 -13.45 23.88 27.30
C SER A 339 -12.83 24.82 28.34
N ASP A 340 -11.61 25.30 28.10
CA ASP A 340 -11.00 26.39 28.87
C ASP A 340 -10.44 27.44 27.89
N GLU A 341 -11.33 28.23 27.30
CA GLU A 341 -10.99 29.60 26.88
C GLU A 341 -11.27 30.53 28.07
N ASP A 342 -10.24 30.79 28.88
CA ASP A 342 -10.26 31.86 29.88
C ASP A 342 -9.56 33.10 29.27
N PRO A 343 -10.26 34.21 28.97
CA PRO A 343 -9.74 35.28 28.12
C PRO A 343 -8.84 36.29 28.86
N ASN A 344 -8.12 35.88 29.90
CA ASN A 344 -7.25 36.79 30.66
C ASN A 344 -5.95 36.11 31.14
N HIS A 345 -4.99 35.96 30.23
CA HIS A 345 -3.58 35.96 30.63
C HIS A 345 -2.73 36.83 29.70
N VAL A 346 -2.46 38.04 30.18
CA VAL A 346 -1.43 38.94 29.67
C VAL A 346 -0.08 38.39 30.14
N TYR A 347 0.81 38.04 29.20
CA TYR A 347 2.22 37.81 29.53
C TYR A 347 2.87 39.17 29.85
N VAL A 348 3.41 39.30 31.06
CA VAL A 348 4.45 40.29 31.41
C VAL A 348 5.80 39.58 31.37
#